data_AF-A0A958GA71-F1
#
_entry.id   AF-A0A958GA71-F1
#
_cell.length_a   1.000
_cell.length_b   1.000
_cell.length_c   1.000
_cell.angle_alpha   90.00
_cell.angle_beta   90.00
_cell.angle_gamma   90.00
#
_symmetry.space_group_name_H-M   'P 1'
#
loop_
_entity.id
_entity.type
_entity.pdbx_description
1 polymer ?
#
loop_
_entity_poly.entity_id
_entity_poly.type
_entity_poly.pdbx_seq_one_letter_code
_entity_poly.pdbx_strand_id
1 'polypeptide(L)'
;MQFTPPFPKLHDLKQEYIRSNITYQRGRQLLDMEMCTITSQDKDSYQFAVEDRFEDYNVSVDLKDHTLSHTCNCASLLRCCHHAAAALLLLDEKFQEESEKTVSEQGEPYTREEMIKRVLREREERADQETFRMVPADNIFGIHQIITSAHRRYEITIRDFVHKNGYCSCPDYQTNKLATCKHLIFALRDLRRQFPVGKLTDTQPYPFVEIYCDPLNDYHITY
;
A
#
# COMPACT_ATOMS: atom_id res chain seq x y z
N MET A 1 18.27 -14.48 22.45
CA MET A 1 16.95 -14.63 23.10
C MET A 1 16.16 -13.37 22.82
N GLN A 2 15.10 -13.45 22.03
CA GLN A 2 14.09 -12.40 21.99
C GLN A 2 12.75 -13.09 21.74
N PHE A 3 12.15 -13.48 22.85
CA PHE A 3 10.75 -13.84 22.91
C PHE A 3 10.02 -12.53 23.21
N THR A 4 9.67 -11.78 22.17
CA THR A 4 8.65 -10.73 22.26
C THR A 4 7.31 -11.44 22.46
N PRO A 5 6.47 -11.02 23.41
CA PRO A 5 5.17 -11.66 23.58
C PRO A 5 4.36 -11.56 22.29
N PRO A 6 3.43 -12.49 22.05
CA PRO A 6 2.54 -12.38 20.90
C PRO A 6 1.76 -11.07 20.98
N PHE A 7 1.63 -10.40 19.84
CA PHE A 7 0.74 -9.25 19.67
C PHE A 7 -0.65 -9.57 20.28
N PRO A 8 -1.32 -8.61 20.95
CA PRO A 8 -2.58 -8.89 21.62
C PRO A 8 -3.60 -9.49 20.66
N LYS A 9 -4.31 -10.54 21.09
CA LYS A 9 -5.34 -11.16 20.26
C LYS A 9 -6.47 -10.18 19.99
N LEU A 10 -7.20 -10.39 18.90
CA LEU A 10 -8.36 -9.56 18.53
C LEU A 10 -9.35 -9.29 19.68
N HIS A 11 -9.61 -10.28 20.53
CA HIS A 11 -10.47 -10.11 21.70
C HIS A 11 -9.92 -9.02 22.65
N ASP A 12 -8.62 -9.08 22.96
CA ASP A 12 -7.96 -8.17 23.90
C ASP A 12 -7.80 -6.78 23.27
N LEU A 13 -7.51 -6.71 21.96
CA LEU A 13 -7.55 -5.46 21.20
C LEU A 13 -8.89 -4.74 21.34
N LYS A 14 -10.00 -5.47 21.21
CA LYS A 14 -11.36 -4.89 21.33
C LYS A 14 -11.71 -4.50 22.77
N GLN A 15 -11.21 -5.20 23.77
CA GLN A 15 -11.48 -4.89 25.19
C GLN A 15 -10.63 -3.74 25.72
N GLU A 16 -9.36 -3.70 25.37
CA GLU A 16 -8.40 -2.78 25.98
C GLU A 16 -8.24 -1.49 25.17
N TYR A 17 -8.15 -1.61 23.84
CA TYR A 17 -7.76 -0.53 22.94
C TYR A 17 -8.95 -0.01 22.10
N ILE A 18 -9.60 -0.88 21.31
CA ILE A 18 -10.70 -0.56 20.39
C ILE A 18 -12.06 -0.79 21.07
N ARG A 19 -12.28 -0.11 22.22
CA ARG A 19 -13.45 -0.35 23.09
C ARG A 19 -14.81 -0.09 22.43
N SER A 20 -14.86 0.81 21.45
CA SER A 20 -16.10 1.18 20.76
C SER A 20 -16.35 0.27 19.57
N ASN A 21 -17.51 -0.41 19.54
CA ASN A 21 -17.90 -1.24 18.41
C ASN A 21 -18.02 -0.44 17.10
N ILE A 22 -18.45 0.82 17.18
CA ILE A 22 -18.51 1.71 16.01
C ILE A 22 -17.11 2.01 15.49
N THR A 23 -16.14 2.26 16.39
CA THR A 23 -14.74 2.48 16.01
C THR A 23 -14.14 1.23 15.37
N TYR A 24 -14.42 0.05 15.93
CA TYR A 24 -14.01 -1.24 15.37
C TYR A 24 -14.56 -1.42 13.95
N GLN A 25 -15.87 -1.23 13.75
CA GLN A 25 -16.48 -1.41 12.43
C GLN A 25 -15.95 -0.43 11.39
N ARG A 26 -15.72 0.83 11.78
CA ARG A 26 -15.09 1.82 10.88
C ARG A 26 -13.64 1.46 10.55
N GLY A 27 -12.87 1.01 11.53
CA GLY A 27 -11.50 0.53 11.32
C GLY A 27 -11.45 -0.68 10.38
N ARG A 28 -12.35 -1.66 10.58
CA ARG A 28 -12.52 -2.78 9.65
C ARG A 28 -12.89 -2.32 8.24
N GLN A 29 -13.83 -1.38 8.11
CA GLN A 29 -14.21 -0.84 6.82
C GLN A 29 -13.04 -0.19 6.07
N LEU A 30 -12.14 0.51 6.78
CA LEU A 30 -10.91 1.04 6.18
C LEU A 30 -10.02 -0.08 5.63
N LEU A 31 -9.87 -1.20 6.37
CA LEU A 31 -9.11 -2.35 5.91
C LEU A 31 -9.74 -3.07 4.73
N ASP A 32 -11.04 -3.32 4.80
CA ASP A 32 -11.79 -3.99 3.74
C ASP A 32 -11.75 -3.15 2.43
N MET A 33 -11.52 -1.84 2.55
CA MET A 33 -11.34 -0.91 1.44
C MET A 33 -9.87 -0.71 1.03
N GLU A 34 -8.93 -1.46 1.61
CA GLU A 34 -7.48 -1.35 1.41
C GLU A 34 -6.91 0.05 1.70
N MET A 35 -7.54 0.79 2.61
CA MET A 35 -7.17 2.17 2.94
C MET A 35 -6.12 2.27 4.04
N CYS A 36 -5.59 1.15 4.54
CA CYS A 36 -4.55 1.15 5.56
C CYS A 36 -3.35 0.38 5.04
N THR A 37 -2.19 1.03 4.95
CA THR A 37 -0.95 0.47 4.43
C THR A 37 0.17 0.67 5.44
N ILE A 38 0.98 -0.37 5.67
CA ILE A 38 2.20 -0.26 6.46
C ILE A 38 3.27 0.44 5.62
N THR A 39 3.76 1.58 6.11
CA THR A 39 4.78 2.41 5.44
C THR A 39 6.17 2.15 5.99
N SER A 40 6.30 1.76 7.26
CA SER A 40 7.56 1.36 7.88
C SER A 40 7.33 0.29 8.94
N GLN A 41 8.27 -0.64 9.04
CA GLN A 41 8.28 -1.69 10.05
C GLN A 41 9.71 -1.84 10.58
N ASP A 42 9.87 -1.55 11.87
CA ASP A 42 11.01 -1.94 12.68
C ASP A 42 10.58 -3.08 13.61
N LYS A 43 11.50 -3.62 14.40
CA LYS A 43 11.28 -4.77 15.26
C LYS A 43 10.08 -4.65 16.20
N ASP A 44 9.90 -3.48 16.79
CA ASP A 44 8.86 -3.19 17.79
C ASP A 44 8.07 -1.89 17.46
N SER A 45 8.22 -1.35 16.25
CA SER A 45 7.60 -0.07 15.85
C SER A 45 7.09 -0.14 14.42
N TYR A 46 5.86 0.29 14.20
CA TYR A 46 5.15 0.19 12.94
C TYR A 46 4.52 1.54 12.58
N GLN A 47 4.65 1.93 11.33
CA GLN A 47 4.04 3.14 10.78
C GLN A 47 3.04 2.77 9.70
N PHE A 48 1.92 3.47 9.68
CA PHE A 48 0.82 3.25 8.75
C PHE A 48 0.39 4.56 8.12
N ALA A 49 0.10 4.52 6.82
CA ALA A 49 -0.72 5.51 6.14
C ALA A 49 -2.15 4.97 6.07
N VAL A 50 -3.11 5.77 6.53
CA VAL A 50 -4.54 5.45 6.53
C VAL A 50 -5.29 6.51 5.74
N GLU A 51 -5.71 6.17 4.52
CA GLU A 51 -6.58 7.04 3.74
C GLU A 51 -7.93 7.19 4.47
N ASP A 52 -8.56 8.34 4.35
CA ASP A 52 -9.98 8.54 4.72
C ASP A 52 -10.62 9.49 3.71
N ARG A 53 -11.92 9.76 3.84
CA ARG A 53 -12.67 10.64 2.94
C ARG A 53 -12.13 12.07 2.85
N PHE A 54 -11.34 12.52 3.83
CA PHE A 54 -10.96 13.92 3.98
C PHE A 54 -9.47 14.16 3.75
N GLU A 55 -8.61 13.27 4.25
CA GLU A 55 -7.15 13.36 4.18
C GLU A 55 -6.53 12.01 4.57
N ASP A 56 -5.22 11.90 4.37
CA ASP A 56 -4.43 10.74 4.78
C ASP A 56 -3.90 10.93 6.21
N TYR A 57 -4.05 9.90 7.02
CA TYR A 57 -3.65 9.91 8.42
C TYR A 57 -2.46 8.99 8.66
N ASN A 58 -1.50 9.48 9.44
CA ASN A 58 -0.36 8.70 9.88
C ASN A 58 -0.66 8.10 11.25
N VAL A 59 -0.56 6.78 11.35
CA VAL A 59 -0.68 6.05 12.61
C VAL A 59 0.66 5.42 12.95
N SER A 60 1.12 5.60 14.18
CA SER A 60 2.27 4.89 14.73
C SER A 60 1.79 3.88 15.76
N VAL A 61 2.32 2.66 15.73
CA VAL A 61 2.08 1.62 16.74
C VAL A 61 3.43 1.13 17.27
N ASP A 62 3.63 1.20 18.58
CA ASP A 62 4.86 0.77 19.26
C ASP A 62 4.55 -0.35 20.28
N LEU A 63 5.37 -1.39 20.28
CA LEU A 63 5.29 -2.57 21.13
C LEU A 63 6.50 -2.62 22.08
N LYS A 64 6.55 -1.73 23.07
CA LYS A 64 7.68 -1.66 24.02
C LYS A 64 7.28 -2.19 25.39
N ASP A 65 8.17 -2.93 26.04
CA ASP A 65 8.01 -3.39 27.42
C ASP A 65 6.68 -4.10 27.69
N HIS A 66 6.24 -4.94 26.75
CA HIS A 66 4.94 -5.66 26.80
C HIS A 66 3.70 -4.75 26.77
N THR A 67 3.87 -3.48 26.43
CA THR A 67 2.78 -2.52 26.29
C THR A 67 2.62 -2.14 24.83
N LEU A 68 1.37 -2.16 24.36
CA LEU A 68 1.00 -1.62 23.06
C LEU A 68 0.63 -0.15 23.26
N SER A 69 1.22 0.71 22.44
CA SER A 69 0.85 2.12 22.36
C SER A 69 0.64 2.51 20.90
N HIS A 70 -0.29 3.42 20.66
CA HIS A 70 -0.58 3.92 19.33
C HIS A 70 -0.84 5.42 19.35
N THR A 71 -0.44 6.09 18.27
CA THR A 71 -0.72 7.51 18.05
C THR A 71 -1.25 7.72 16.65
N CYS A 72 -2.10 8.72 16.47
CA CYS A 72 -2.67 9.09 15.17
C CYS A 72 -2.75 10.62 15.06
N ASN A 73 -2.45 11.17 13.89
CA ASN A 73 -2.49 12.61 13.63
C ASN A 73 -3.91 13.17 13.38
N CYS A 74 -4.97 12.36 13.45
CA CYS A 74 -6.36 12.77 13.16
C CYS A 74 -7.06 13.69 14.19
N ALA A 75 -6.33 14.22 15.18
CA ALA A 75 -6.84 15.08 16.26
C ALA A 75 -8.03 14.50 17.08
N SER A 76 -8.32 13.21 16.97
CA SER A 76 -9.40 12.57 17.72
C SER A 76 -9.13 12.61 19.22
N LEU A 77 -10.16 12.95 20.01
CA LEU A 77 -10.12 12.89 21.48
C LEU A 77 -10.40 11.47 22.02
N LEU A 78 -10.72 10.51 21.15
CA LEU A 78 -10.91 9.12 21.54
C LEU A 78 -9.56 8.48 21.84
N ARG A 79 -9.52 7.59 22.84
CA ARG A 79 -8.33 6.77 23.12
C ARG A 79 -7.88 5.96 21.90
N CYS A 80 -8.80 5.58 21.03
CA CYS A 80 -8.54 4.95 19.75
C CYS A 80 -9.53 5.52 18.72
N CYS A 81 -9.02 6.17 17.68
CA CYS A 81 -9.81 6.54 16.51
C CYS A 81 -10.00 5.34 15.58
N HIS A 82 -10.81 5.50 14.53
CA HIS A 82 -11.02 4.43 13.55
C HIS A 82 -9.77 4.19 12.69
N HIS A 83 -8.91 5.19 12.47
CA HIS A 83 -7.62 4.98 11.78
C HIS A 83 -6.65 4.14 12.61
N ALA A 84 -6.52 4.45 13.89
CA ALA A 84 -5.71 3.64 14.82
C ALA A 84 -6.27 2.22 14.93
N ALA A 85 -7.61 2.08 14.98
CA ALA A 85 -8.24 0.77 14.93
C ALA A 85 -7.90 -0.01 13.66
N ALA A 86 -7.92 0.64 12.48
CA ALA A 86 -7.52 0.00 11.22
C ALA A 86 -6.06 -0.51 11.28
N ALA A 87 -5.13 0.31 11.76
CA ALA A 87 -3.73 -0.09 11.91
C ALA A 87 -3.55 -1.30 12.86
N LEU A 88 -4.23 -1.29 14.02
CA LEU A 88 -4.18 -2.40 14.98
C LEU A 88 -4.77 -3.70 14.41
N LEU A 89 -5.84 -3.58 13.62
CA LEU A 89 -6.49 -4.71 12.98
C LEU A 89 -5.63 -5.28 11.83
N LEU A 90 -4.93 -4.43 11.08
CA LEU A 90 -3.98 -4.86 10.06
C LEU A 90 -2.79 -5.62 10.67
N LEU A 91 -2.32 -5.16 11.84
CA LEU A 91 -1.28 -5.87 12.58
C LEU A 91 -1.77 -7.24 13.07
N ASP A 92 -2.99 -7.33 13.60
CA ASP A 92 -3.57 -8.62 14.01
C ASP A 92 -3.60 -9.63 12.85
N GLU A 93 -4.05 -9.21 11.66
CA GLU A 93 -4.04 -10.04 10.45
C GLU A 93 -2.61 -10.47 10.07
N LYS A 94 -1.63 -9.55 10.08
CA LYS A 94 -0.22 -9.88 9.79
C LYS A 94 0.40 -10.86 10.78
N PHE A 95 0.19 -10.65 12.08
CA PHE A 95 0.72 -11.53 13.11
C PHE A 95 0.08 -12.92 13.06
N GLN A 96 -1.20 -13.02 12.65
CA GLN A 96 -1.84 -14.30 12.38
C GLN A 96 -1.18 -15.00 11.19
N GLU A 97 -0.96 -14.32 10.07
CA GLU A 97 -0.25 -14.88 8.92
C GLU A 97 1.18 -15.35 9.27
N GLU A 98 1.92 -14.57 10.06
CA GLU A 98 3.28 -14.93 10.49
C GLU A 98 3.28 -16.15 11.44
N SER A 99 2.28 -16.25 12.32
CA SER A 99 2.11 -17.41 13.20
C SER A 99 1.77 -18.70 12.43
N GLU A 100 1.10 -18.57 11.28
CA GLU A 100 0.84 -19.70 10.38
C GLU A 100 2.07 -20.06 9.53
N LYS A 101 2.86 -19.06 9.11
CA LYS A 101 4.09 -19.24 8.31
C LYS A 101 5.28 -19.79 9.13
N THR A 102 5.33 -19.56 10.44
CA THR A 102 6.45 -20.00 11.32
C THR A 102 6.58 -21.52 11.48
N VAL A 103 5.67 -22.32 10.93
CA VAL A 103 5.84 -23.79 10.80
C VAL A 103 6.75 -24.16 9.62
N SER A 104 7.05 -23.24 8.71
CA SER A 104 7.94 -23.45 7.56
C SER A 104 9.00 -22.34 7.45
N GLU A 105 10.27 -22.75 7.61
CA GLU A 105 11.49 -22.06 7.14
C GLU A 105 12.15 -21.05 8.10
N GLN A 106 13.24 -21.51 8.72
CA GLN A 106 14.34 -20.65 9.19
C GLN A 106 15.12 -20.16 7.95
N GLY A 107 14.71 -19.02 7.39
CA GLY A 107 15.40 -18.39 6.26
C GLY A 107 16.53 -17.46 6.68
N GLU A 108 17.65 -17.47 5.94
CA GLU A 108 18.71 -16.47 6.06
C GLU A 108 18.18 -15.05 5.77
N PRO A 109 18.75 -14.01 6.40
CA PRO A 109 18.32 -12.64 6.15
C PRO A 109 18.59 -12.23 4.69
N TYR A 110 17.53 -11.84 3.98
CA TYR A 110 17.62 -11.33 2.61
C TYR A 110 18.53 -10.11 2.50
N THR A 111 19.34 -10.05 1.44
CA THR A 111 20.02 -8.82 1.02
C THR A 111 19.01 -7.77 0.52
N ARG A 112 19.41 -6.50 0.45
CA ARG A 112 18.55 -5.40 -0.06
C ARG A 112 18.01 -5.71 -1.46
N GLU A 113 18.83 -6.26 -2.34
CA GLU A 113 18.44 -6.59 -3.70
C GLU A 113 17.41 -7.74 -3.74
N GLU A 114 17.60 -8.77 -2.92
CA GLU A 114 16.66 -9.88 -2.83
C GLU A 114 15.32 -9.44 -2.23
N MET A 115 15.36 -8.57 -1.22
CA MET A 115 14.17 -7.96 -0.66
C MET A 115 13.38 -7.18 -1.73
N ILE A 116 14.05 -6.32 -2.51
CA ILE A 116 13.41 -5.58 -3.60
C ILE A 116 12.79 -6.56 -4.62
N LYS A 117 13.53 -7.58 -5.05
CA LYS A 117 13.03 -8.60 -5.99
C LYS A 117 11.79 -9.32 -5.48
N ARG A 118 11.79 -9.74 -4.21
CA ARG A 118 10.65 -10.40 -3.56
C ARG A 118 9.44 -9.47 -3.51
N VAL A 119 9.64 -8.25 -3.04
CA VAL A 119 8.61 -7.23 -2.85
C VAL A 119 8.00 -6.77 -4.19
N LEU A 120 8.78 -6.78 -5.28
CA LEU A 120 8.27 -6.58 -6.64
C LEU A 120 7.44 -7.77 -7.12
N ARG A 121 7.90 -9.00 -6.88
CA ARG A 121 7.16 -10.23 -7.24
C ARG A 121 5.79 -10.29 -6.56
N GLU A 122 5.73 -9.99 -5.26
CA GLU A 122 4.46 -9.93 -4.52
C GLU A 122 3.47 -8.93 -5.15
N ARG A 123 3.96 -7.78 -5.64
CA ARG A 123 3.11 -6.81 -6.36
C ARG A 123 2.65 -7.32 -7.72
N GLU A 124 3.50 -8.04 -8.44
CA GLU A 124 3.13 -8.68 -9.71
C GLU A 124 2.05 -9.75 -9.49
N GLU A 125 2.21 -10.60 -8.48
CA GLU A 125 1.24 -11.63 -8.10
C GLU A 125 -0.11 -11.01 -7.73
N ARG A 126 -0.12 -9.96 -6.90
CA ARG A 126 -1.34 -9.23 -6.56
C ARG A 126 -1.98 -8.55 -7.77
N ALA A 127 -1.17 -8.00 -8.68
CA ALA A 127 -1.67 -7.42 -9.92
C ALA A 127 -2.38 -8.45 -10.81
N ASP A 128 -2.01 -9.74 -10.71
CA ASP A 128 -2.63 -10.84 -11.46
C ASP A 128 -3.83 -11.47 -10.74
N GLN A 129 -3.80 -11.54 -9.41
CA GLN A 129 -4.85 -12.20 -8.61
C GLN A 129 -6.05 -11.30 -8.34
N GLU A 130 -5.82 -9.99 -8.14
CA GLU A 130 -6.88 -9.06 -7.82
C GLU A 130 -7.65 -8.62 -9.07
N THR A 131 -8.94 -8.35 -8.90
CA THR A 131 -9.79 -7.88 -10.00
C THR A 131 -9.81 -6.35 -10.04
N PHE A 132 -9.35 -5.81 -11.16
CA PHE A 132 -9.40 -4.38 -11.45
C PHE A 132 -10.23 -4.11 -12.70
N ARG A 133 -10.92 -2.97 -12.71
CA ARG A 133 -11.57 -2.44 -13.92
C ARG A 133 -10.81 -1.19 -14.37
N MET A 134 -10.28 -1.22 -15.58
CA MET A 134 -9.66 -0.06 -16.21
C MET A 134 -10.69 0.76 -16.98
N VAL A 135 -10.61 2.09 -16.85
CA VAL A 135 -11.28 3.06 -17.71
C VAL A 135 -10.17 3.82 -18.43
N PRO A 136 -9.91 3.52 -19.72
CA PRO A 136 -8.84 4.17 -20.46
C PRO A 136 -9.15 5.64 -20.75
N ALA A 137 -8.10 6.45 -20.87
CA ALA A 137 -8.18 7.83 -21.34
C ALA A 137 -8.42 7.89 -22.85
N ASP A 138 -8.42 9.10 -23.41
CA ASP A 138 -8.54 9.37 -24.84
C ASP A 138 -7.27 8.99 -25.65
N ASN A 139 -6.14 8.77 -24.98
CA ASN A 139 -4.88 8.32 -25.56
C ASN A 139 -4.06 7.47 -24.57
N ILE A 140 -3.00 6.81 -25.05
CA ILE A 140 -2.18 5.87 -24.25
C ILE A 140 -1.30 6.53 -23.17
N PHE A 141 -1.13 7.84 -23.20
CA PHE A 141 -0.40 8.63 -22.20
C PHE A 141 -1.33 9.48 -21.33
N GLY A 142 -2.64 9.39 -21.55
CA GLY A 142 -3.63 10.15 -20.80
C GLY A 142 -3.78 9.66 -19.35
N ILE A 143 -4.62 10.35 -18.60
CA ILE A 143 -4.95 9.97 -17.23
C ILE A 143 -5.99 8.85 -17.26
N HIS A 144 -5.53 7.62 -17.13
CA HIS A 144 -6.37 6.44 -17.01
C HIS A 144 -6.93 6.33 -15.58
N GLN A 145 -8.06 5.63 -15.43
CA GLN A 145 -8.59 5.30 -14.10
C GLN A 145 -8.61 3.79 -13.88
N ILE A 146 -8.16 3.36 -12.72
CA ILE A 146 -8.36 2.00 -12.22
C ILE A 146 -9.40 2.02 -11.11
N ILE A 147 -10.34 1.08 -11.20
CA ILE A 147 -11.36 0.84 -10.18
C ILE A 147 -11.08 -0.52 -9.54
N THR A 148 -10.90 -0.56 -8.21
CA THR A 148 -10.69 -1.80 -7.45
C THR A 148 -12.01 -2.50 -7.13
N SER A 149 -11.94 -3.76 -6.65
CA SER A 149 -13.10 -4.49 -6.12
C SER A 149 -13.79 -3.74 -4.97
N ALA A 150 -13.03 -3.00 -4.16
CA ALA A 150 -13.52 -2.12 -3.12
C ALA A 150 -14.09 -0.78 -3.64
N HIS A 151 -14.28 -0.63 -4.96
CA HIS A 151 -14.83 0.56 -5.62
C HIS A 151 -13.98 1.82 -5.44
N ARG A 152 -12.68 1.67 -5.09
CA ARG A 152 -11.72 2.77 -5.06
C ARG A 152 -11.30 3.12 -6.46
N ARG A 153 -11.01 4.40 -6.70
CA ARG A 153 -10.58 4.92 -7.99
C ARG A 153 -9.20 5.52 -7.86
N TYR A 154 -8.27 5.06 -8.68
CA TYR A 154 -6.91 5.59 -8.75
C TYR A 154 -6.63 6.09 -10.15
N GLU A 155 -5.98 7.25 -10.23
CA GLU A 155 -5.49 7.82 -11.48
C GLU A 155 -4.13 7.24 -11.82
N ILE A 156 -3.93 6.92 -13.09
CA ILE A 156 -2.71 6.33 -13.60
C ILE A 156 -2.31 7.03 -14.89
N THR A 157 -1.04 7.43 -14.96
CA THR A 157 -0.39 7.84 -16.20
C THR A 157 0.79 6.91 -16.46
N ILE A 158 1.06 6.63 -17.73
CA ILE A 158 2.23 5.88 -18.13
C ILE A 158 3.12 6.83 -18.89
N ARG A 159 4.36 7.00 -18.41
CA ARG A 159 5.36 7.88 -19.03
C ARG A 159 6.12 7.13 -20.11
N ASP A 160 6.53 5.90 -19.77
CA ASP A 160 7.36 5.06 -20.61
C ASP A 160 6.92 3.60 -20.51
N PHE A 161 6.43 3.06 -21.62
CA PHE A 161 6.01 1.68 -21.70
C PHE A 161 7.18 0.69 -21.71
N VAL A 162 8.35 1.05 -22.22
CA VAL A 162 9.55 0.19 -22.27
C VAL A 162 10.12 0.01 -20.87
N HIS A 163 10.39 1.12 -20.19
CA HIS A 163 10.91 1.12 -18.82
C HIS A 163 9.85 0.86 -17.75
N LYS A 164 8.58 0.72 -18.16
CA LYS A 164 7.43 0.48 -17.26
C LYS A 164 7.29 1.58 -16.20
N ASN A 165 7.59 2.82 -16.58
CA ASN A 165 7.55 3.98 -15.70
C ASN A 165 6.23 4.74 -15.89
N GLY A 166 5.71 5.31 -14.80
CA GLY A 166 4.43 6.00 -14.79
C GLY A 166 4.18 6.76 -13.50
N TYR A 167 2.91 6.96 -13.17
CA TYR A 167 2.44 7.45 -11.89
C TYR A 167 1.16 6.69 -11.54
N CYS A 168 0.95 6.47 -10.24
CA CYS A 168 -0.32 6.01 -9.73
C CYS A 168 -0.67 6.82 -8.49
N SER A 169 -1.92 7.28 -8.40
CA SER A 169 -2.40 8.04 -7.25
C SER A 169 -2.65 7.18 -6.00
N CYS A 170 -2.34 5.88 -6.03
CA CYS A 170 -2.58 5.00 -4.89
C CYS A 170 -1.52 5.19 -3.79
N PRO A 171 -1.84 4.90 -2.53
CA PRO A 171 -0.99 5.24 -1.39
C PRO A 171 0.28 4.38 -1.36
N ASP A 172 0.21 3.12 -1.83
CA ASP A 172 1.40 2.28 -2.04
C ASP A 172 2.41 3.00 -2.93
N TYR A 173 2.00 3.50 -4.10
CA TYR A 173 2.89 4.21 -5.02
C TYR A 173 3.47 5.49 -4.42
N GLN A 174 2.64 6.26 -3.71
CA GLN A 174 3.06 7.53 -3.11
C GLN A 174 4.09 7.35 -1.98
N THR A 175 3.98 6.26 -1.21
CA THR A 175 4.80 6.05 -0.01
C THR A 175 5.97 5.10 -0.23
N ASN A 176 5.92 4.25 -1.25
CA ASN A 176 7.01 3.31 -1.53
C ASN A 176 8.17 3.98 -2.30
N LYS A 177 9.34 3.31 -2.30
CA LYS A 177 10.56 3.75 -2.99
C LYS A 177 10.87 2.90 -4.23
N LEU A 178 9.84 2.37 -4.89
CA LEU A 178 9.98 1.38 -5.97
C LEU A 178 9.51 1.89 -7.33
N ALA A 179 8.98 3.12 -7.41
CA ALA A 179 8.37 3.69 -8.63
C ALA A 179 7.27 2.80 -9.25
N THR A 180 6.64 1.93 -8.46
CA THR A 180 5.63 1.00 -8.98
C THR A 180 4.68 0.54 -7.89
N CYS A 181 3.51 0.07 -8.32
CA CYS A 181 2.50 -0.53 -7.47
C CYS A 181 1.74 -1.59 -8.28
N LYS A 182 0.95 -2.42 -7.60
CA LYS A 182 0.11 -3.44 -8.27
C LYS A 182 -0.80 -2.84 -9.36
N HIS A 183 -1.34 -1.64 -9.12
CA HIS A 183 -2.23 -0.96 -10.06
C HIS A 183 -1.51 -0.51 -11.34
N LEU A 184 -0.30 0.07 -11.22
CA LEU A 184 0.49 0.49 -12.37
C LEU A 184 0.93 -0.73 -13.21
N ILE A 185 1.32 -1.82 -12.56
CA ILE A 185 1.66 -3.09 -13.22
C ILE A 185 0.46 -3.60 -14.02
N PHE A 186 -0.73 -3.65 -13.40
CA PHE A 186 -1.95 -4.05 -14.08
C PHE A 186 -2.27 -3.12 -15.27
N ALA A 187 -2.23 -1.80 -15.08
CA ALA A 187 -2.53 -0.82 -16.14
C ALA A 187 -1.62 -0.99 -17.37
N LEU A 188 -0.32 -1.18 -17.14
CA LEU A 188 0.66 -1.43 -18.20
C LEU A 188 0.32 -2.70 -19.00
N ARG A 189 -0.04 -3.78 -18.31
CA ARG A 189 -0.43 -5.06 -18.93
C ARG A 189 -1.72 -4.92 -19.73
N ASP A 190 -2.71 -4.25 -19.16
CA ASP A 190 -4.03 -4.08 -19.79
C ASP A 190 -3.96 -3.18 -21.03
N LEU A 191 -3.24 -2.05 -20.98
CA LEU A 191 -3.04 -1.18 -22.14
C LEU A 191 -2.25 -1.86 -23.26
N ARG A 192 -1.21 -2.64 -22.94
CA ARG A 192 -0.47 -3.43 -23.94
C ARG A 192 -1.34 -4.49 -24.61
N ARG A 193 -2.36 -5.00 -23.91
CA ARG A 193 -3.32 -5.97 -24.46
C ARG A 193 -4.37 -5.28 -25.34
N GLN A 194 -4.83 -4.10 -24.95
CA GLN A 194 -5.91 -3.39 -25.65
C GLN A 194 -5.42 -2.57 -26.85
N PHE A 195 -4.20 -2.05 -26.79
CA PHE A 195 -3.66 -1.14 -27.78
C PHE A 195 -2.34 -1.64 -28.36
N PRO A 196 -2.03 -1.35 -29.64
CA PRO A 196 -0.73 -1.63 -30.24
C PRO A 196 0.32 -0.62 -29.74
N VAL A 197 0.61 -0.65 -28.44
CA VAL A 197 1.43 0.35 -27.72
C VAL A 197 2.73 0.66 -28.45
N GLY A 198 3.46 -0.35 -28.95
CA GLY A 198 4.72 -0.12 -29.67
C GLY A 198 4.58 0.78 -30.90
N LYS A 199 3.50 0.63 -31.68
CA LYS A 199 3.24 1.51 -32.84
C LYS A 199 2.76 2.90 -32.40
N LEU A 200 2.02 2.96 -31.31
CA LEU A 200 1.48 4.22 -30.78
C LEU A 200 2.59 5.05 -30.15
N THR A 201 3.56 4.45 -29.46
CA THR A 201 4.73 5.17 -28.93
C THR A 201 5.62 5.75 -30.04
N ASP A 202 5.64 5.13 -31.23
CA ASP A 202 6.38 5.67 -32.38
C ASP A 202 5.68 6.87 -33.04
N THR A 203 4.36 6.98 -32.89
CA THR A 203 3.52 7.96 -33.61
C THR A 203 2.99 9.08 -32.71
N GLN A 204 2.74 8.77 -31.44
CA GLN A 204 2.30 9.68 -30.40
C GLN A 204 3.49 9.88 -29.46
N PRO A 205 4.19 11.03 -29.48
CA PRO A 205 5.12 11.35 -28.43
C PRO A 205 4.35 11.59 -27.12
N TYR A 206 5.00 11.36 -25.98
CA TYR A 206 4.44 11.74 -24.68
C TYR A 206 4.08 13.23 -24.70
N PRO A 207 2.80 13.60 -24.55
CA PRO A 207 2.31 14.93 -24.96
C PRO A 207 2.51 16.01 -23.89
N PHE A 208 3.09 15.65 -22.73
CA PHE A 208 3.24 16.54 -21.59
C PHE A 208 4.72 16.70 -21.21
N VAL A 209 5.06 17.82 -20.59
CA VAL A 209 6.26 17.94 -19.77
C VAL A 209 5.82 17.65 -18.34
N GLU A 210 6.36 16.61 -17.72
CA GLU A 210 5.93 16.18 -16.40
C GLU A 210 7.05 16.32 -15.38
N ILE A 211 6.88 17.24 -14.44
CA ILE A 211 7.84 17.46 -13.35
C ILE A 211 7.38 16.65 -12.13
N TYR A 212 8.26 15.81 -11.59
CA TYR A 212 7.93 14.90 -10.50
C TYR A 212 9.14 14.57 -9.64
N CYS A 213 8.88 14.10 -8.41
CA CYS A 213 9.92 13.58 -7.53
C CYS A 213 10.14 12.10 -7.86
N ASP A 214 11.32 11.73 -8.34
CA ASP A 214 11.63 10.35 -8.75
C ASP A 214 12.07 9.51 -7.54
N PRO A 215 11.27 8.52 -7.09
CA PRO A 215 11.61 7.68 -5.94
C PRO A 215 12.85 6.80 -6.18
N LEU A 216 13.27 6.58 -7.43
CA LEU A 216 14.49 5.84 -7.77
C LEU A 216 15.74 6.73 -7.78
N ASN A 217 15.56 8.05 -7.73
CA ASN A 217 16.63 9.05 -7.72
C ASN A 217 16.55 9.94 -6.48
N ASP A 218 16.39 9.33 -5.30
CA ASP A 218 16.30 10.02 -3.99
C ASP A 218 15.29 11.18 -3.96
N TYR A 219 14.18 11.03 -4.69
CA TYR A 219 13.13 12.04 -4.84
C TYR A 219 13.61 13.38 -5.40
N HIS A 220 14.74 13.39 -6.11
CA HIS A 220 15.14 14.54 -6.92
C HIS A 220 14.09 14.84 -7.99
N ILE A 221 13.92 16.14 -8.26
CA ILE A 221 13.04 16.63 -9.31
C ILE A 221 13.56 16.14 -10.68
N THR A 222 12.72 15.41 -11.39
CA THR A 222 12.95 14.87 -12.74
C THR A 222 11.88 15.41 -13.69
N TYR A 223 12.21 15.53 -14.98
CA TYR A 223 11.35 16.09 -16.03
C TYR A 223 11.49 15.35 -17.36
#